data_AF-A0A317YP48-F1
#
_entry.id   AF-A0A317YP48-F1
#
_cell.length_a   1.000
_cell.length_b   1.000
_cell.length_c   1.000
_cell.angle_alpha   90.00
_cell.angle_beta   90.00
_cell.angle_gamma   90.00
#
_symmetry.space_group_name_H-M   'P 1'
#
loop_
_entity.id
_entity.type
_entity.pdbx_description
1 polymer ?
#
loop_
_entity_poly.entity_id
_entity_poly.type
_entity_poly.pdbx_seq_one_letter_code
_entity_poly.pdbx_strand_id
1 'polypeptide(L)'
;IDIVIPDISYVLENKEKLKGIYLTHGHEHAIGAVSYVLEQLDAPVYGSKLTIALIKENMKARNIDKKVRYYTVDNDSIMRFKNVNISFFNTTNSIPDSLGVCIHTSYGAIVYT
;
A
#
# COMPACT_ATOMS: atom_id res chain seq x y z
N ILE A 1 0.32 8.93 24.72
CA ILE A 1 0.57 8.82 23.27
C ILE A 1 -0.08 7.51 22.86
N ASP A 2 -1.13 7.57 22.05
CA ASP A 2 -1.95 6.39 21.75
C ASP A 2 -1.48 5.69 20.46
N ILE A 3 -0.95 6.46 19.51
CA ILE A 3 -0.28 5.98 18.29
C ILE A 3 0.79 6.97 17.84
N VAL A 4 1.74 6.50 17.04
CA VAL A 4 2.75 7.31 16.36
C VAL A 4 2.74 6.96 14.88
N ILE A 5 2.74 7.98 14.01
CA ILE A 5 2.76 7.80 12.55
C ILE A 5 3.96 8.54 11.93
N PRO A 6 4.45 8.12 10.75
CA PRO A 6 5.54 8.81 10.07
C PRO A 6 5.15 10.23 9.64
N ASP A 7 6.14 11.13 9.61
CA ASP A 7 6.03 12.40 8.89
C ASP A 7 6.09 12.14 7.38
N ILE A 8 5.08 12.62 6.66
CA ILE A 8 4.94 12.47 5.21
C ILE A 8 5.14 13.78 4.44
N SER A 9 5.73 14.81 5.06
CA SER A 9 5.91 16.14 4.45
C SER A 9 6.58 16.08 3.08
N TYR A 10 7.65 15.27 2.92
CA TYR A 10 8.31 15.06 1.64
C TYR A 10 7.38 14.46 0.57
N VAL A 11 6.52 13.53 0.97
CA VAL A 11 5.55 12.89 0.06
C VAL A 11 4.48 13.89 -0.38
N LEU A 12 4.03 14.77 0.53
CA LEU A 12 3.06 15.82 0.22
C LEU A 12 3.63 16.85 -0.77
N GLU A 13 4.88 17.28 -0.55
CA GLU A 13 5.60 18.18 -1.47
C GLU A 13 5.77 17.55 -2.87
N ASN A 14 5.85 16.22 -2.95
CA ASN A 14 6.05 15.47 -4.19
C ASN A 14 4.82 14.64 -4.63
N LYS A 15 3.62 14.99 -4.17
CA LYS A 15 2.40 14.17 -4.34
C LYS A 15 2.10 13.79 -5.79
N GLU A 16 2.41 14.65 -6.75
CA GLU A 16 2.19 14.42 -8.20
C GLU A 16 3.02 13.24 -8.75
N LYS A 17 4.14 12.93 -8.09
CA LYS A 17 5.04 11.83 -8.44
C LYS A 17 4.60 10.51 -7.82
N LEU A 18 3.77 10.53 -6.76
CA LEU A 18 3.28 9.33 -6.08
C LEU A 18 2.32 8.56 -7.00
N LYS A 19 2.68 7.31 -7.35
CA LYS A 19 1.88 6.48 -8.27
C LYS A 19 1.04 5.42 -7.58
N GLY A 20 1.34 5.10 -6.33
CA GLY A 20 0.56 4.14 -5.55
C GLY A 20 1.15 3.89 -4.18
N ILE A 21 0.33 3.33 -3.31
CA ILE A 21 0.70 2.82 -1.99
C ILE A 21 0.59 1.29 -2.06
N TYR A 22 1.66 0.59 -1.74
CA TYR A 22 1.73 -0.88 -1.79
C TYR A 22 1.82 -1.43 -0.38
N LEU A 23 0.93 -2.35 -0.03
CA LEU A 23 0.78 -2.86 1.32
C LEU A 23 1.01 -4.37 1.30
N THR A 24 2.03 -4.79 2.04
CA THR A 24 2.49 -6.18 2.05
C THR A 24 1.54 -7.11 2.78
N HIS A 25 0.98 -6.68 3.91
CA HIS A 25 0.11 -7.51 4.73
C HIS A 25 -0.72 -6.65 5.69
N GLY A 26 -1.71 -7.25 6.36
CA GLY A 26 -2.76 -6.55 7.09
C GLY A 26 -2.50 -6.19 8.56
N HIS A 27 -1.28 -6.29 9.08
CA HIS A 27 -1.03 -5.87 10.47
C HIS A 27 -0.99 -4.35 10.59
N GLU A 28 -1.38 -3.84 11.76
CA GLU A 28 -1.41 -2.39 12.06
C GLU A 28 -0.06 -1.70 11.86
N HIS A 29 1.08 -2.38 12.07
CA HIS A 29 2.39 -1.78 11.79
C HIS A 29 2.66 -1.58 10.28
N ALA A 30 1.93 -2.28 9.40
CA ALA A 30 2.01 -2.14 7.95
C ALA A 30 0.92 -1.21 7.39
N ILE A 31 -0.31 -1.26 7.94
CA ILE A 31 -1.46 -0.52 7.39
C ILE A 31 -2.00 0.62 8.28
N GLY A 32 -1.60 0.70 9.54
CA GLY A 32 -2.26 1.56 10.55
C GLY A 32 -2.14 3.06 10.26
N ALA A 33 -1.08 3.49 9.55
CA ALA A 33 -0.91 4.87 9.13
C ALA A 33 -1.67 5.23 7.84
N VAL A 34 -2.19 4.24 7.09
CA VAL A 34 -2.72 4.45 5.73
C VAL A 34 -3.93 5.39 5.73
N SER A 35 -4.82 5.29 6.71
CA SER A 35 -5.98 6.18 6.81
C SER A 35 -5.56 7.64 7.02
N TYR A 36 -4.55 7.91 7.86
CA TYR A 36 -3.98 9.26 8.07
C TYR A 36 -3.30 9.81 6.81
N VAL A 37 -2.63 8.94 6.04
CA VAL A 37 -1.99 9.32 4.78
C VAL A 37 -3.06 9.70 3.74
N LEU A 38 -4.10 8.87 3.59
CA LEU A 38 -5.16 9.08 2.61
C LEU A 38 -6.07 10.28 2.93
N GLU A 39 -6.16 10.73 4.18
CA GLU A 39 -6.81 12.01 4.51
C GLU A 39 -6.08 13.20 3.85
N GLN A 40 -4.75 13.15 3.79
CA GLN A 40 -3.91 14.26 3.33
C GLN A 40 -3.58 14.21 1.82
N LEU A 41 -3.61 13.04 1.19
CA LEU A 41 -3.33 12.90 -0.24
C LEU A 41 -4.20 11.84 -0.93
N ASP A 42 -4.22 11.88 -2.26
CA ASP A 42 -4.95 10.94 -3.10
C ASP A 42 -3.98 10.01 -3.84
N ALA A 43 -3.97 8.73 -3.47
CA ALA A 43 -3.18 7.70 -4.15
C ALA A 43 -3.97 6.39 -4.27
N PRO A 44 -3.77 5.62 -5.36
CA PRO A 44 -4.31 4.27 -5.45
C PRO A 44 -3.59 3.35 -4.46
N VAL A 45 -4.35 2.46 -3.83
CA VAL A 45 -3.86 1.52 -2.82
C VAL A 45 -3.89 0.11 -3.40
N TYR A 46 -2.75 -0.57 -3.34
CA TYR A 46 -2.54 -1.94 -3.80
C TYR A 46 -2.25 -2.83 -2.62
N GLY A 47 -2.90 -3.99 -2.56
CA GLY A 47 -2.67 -4.97 -1.52
C GLY A 47 -3.44 -6.25 -1.77
N SER A 48 -3.15 -7.28 -0.97
CA SER A 48 -3.89 -8.53 -1.02
C SER A 48 -5.35 -8.37 -0.62
N LYS A 49 -6.17 -9.39 -0.91
CA LYS A 49 -7.61 -9.36 -0.63
C LYS A 49 -7.91 -9.06 0.83
N LEU A 50 -7.22 -9.74 1.75
CA LEU A 50 -7.37 -9.47 3.18
C LEU A 50 -6.91 -8.06 3.56
N THR A 51 -5.75 -7.64 3.08
CA THR A 51 -5.16 -6.32 3.40
C THR A 51 -6.10 -5.19 2.98
N ILE A 52 -6.65 -5.25 1.76
CA ILE A 52 -7.61 -4.26 1.26
C ILE A 52 -8.91 -4.26 2.08
N ALA A 53 -9.39 -5.43 2.53
CA ALA A 53 -10.57 -5.51 3.38
C ALA A 53 -10.36 -4.82 4.73
N LEU A 54 -9.21 -5.04 5.38
CA LEU A 54 -8.87 -4.43 6.67
C LEU A 54 -8.73 -2.91 6.57
N ILE A 55 -8.14 -2.39 5.50
CA ILE A 55 -8.04 -0.94 5.29
C ILE A 55 -9.41 -0.31 5.09
N LYS A 56 -10.30 -0.96 4.32
CA LYS A 56 -11.67 -0.48 4.15
C LYS A 56 -12.41 -0.41 5.49
N GLU A 57 -12.21 -1.40 6.36
CA GLU A 57 -12.79 -1.39 7.69
C GLU A 57 -12.17 -0.29 8.57
N ASN A 58 -10.85 -0.07 8.50
CA ASN A 58 -10.17 1.01 9.22
C ASN A 58 -10.67 2.41 8.78
N MET A 59 -10.83 2.62 7.46
CA MET A 59 -11.38 3.85 6.89
C MET A 59 -12.82 4.10 7.35
N LYS A 60 -13.64 3.04 7.40
CA LYS A 60 -15.02 3.07 7.89
C LYS A 60 -15.10 3.36 9.38
N ALA A 61 -14.26 2.72 10.19
CA ALA A 61 -14.20 2.92 11.65
C ALA A 61 -13.87 4.38 12.03
N ARG A 62 -13.16 5.08 11.14
CA ARG A 62 -12.81 6.50 11.28
C ARG A 62 -13.79 7.48 10.64
N ASN A 63 -14.88 6.98 10.05
CA ASN A 63 -15.85 7.79 9.30
C ASN A 63 -15.24 8.59 8.14
N ILE A 64 -14.20 8.05 7.48
CA ILE A 64 -13.58 8.72 6.33
C ILE A 64 -14.38 8.37 5.06
N ASP A 65 -15.25 9.28 4.61
CA ASP A 65 -16.05 9.13 3.38
C ASP A 65 -15.30 9.59 2.12
N LYS A 66 -14.02 9.22 2.02
CA LYS A 66 -13.17 9.55 0.88
C LYS A 66 -13.18 8.40 -0.13
N LYS A 67 -13.43 8.71 -1.40
CA LYS A 67 -13.35 7.73 -2.49
C LYS A 67 -11.90 7.37 -2.78
N VAL A 68 -11.46 6.20 -2.31
CA VAL A 68 -10.12 5.66 -2.55
C VAL A 68 -10.19 4.59 -3.64
N ARG A 69 -9.19 4.58 -4.52
CA ARG A 69 -9.03 3.55 -5.56
C ARG A 69 -8.26 2.36 -4.97
N TYR A 70 -8.96 1.28 -4.68
CA TYR A 70 -8.37 0.04 -4.19
C TYR A 70 -8.16 -0.96 -5.32
N TYR A 71 -6.98 -1.56 -5.38
CA TYR A 71 -6.61 -2.61 -6.31
C TYR A 71 -6.19 -3.84 -5.52
N THR A 72 -7.00 -4.90 -5.61
CA THR A 72 -6.63 -6.21 -5.07
C THR A 72 -5.61 -6.84 -5.98
N VAL A 73 -4.49 -7.31 -5.41
CA VAL A 73 -3.40 -7.98 -6.13
C VAL A 73 -3.07 -9.32 -5.48
N ASP A 74 -2.45 -10.20 -6.25
CA ASP A 74 -1.93 -11.51 -5.87
C ASP A 74 -0.54 -11.73 -6.47
N ASN A 75 0.04 -12.93 -6.31
CA ASN A 75 1.36 -13.29 -6.82
C ASN A 75 1.46 -13.33 -8.36
N ASP A 76 0.33 -13.42 -9.06
CA ASP A 76 0.30 -13.43 -10.53
C ASP A 76 0.07 -12.03 -11.11
N SER A 77 -0.27 -11.06 -10.26
CA SER A 77 -0.55 -9.69 -10.64
C SER A 77 0.70 -8.92 -11.05
N ILE A 78 0.60 -8.18 -12.16
CA ILE A 78 1.65 -7.28 -12.65
C ILE A 78 1.07 -5.88 -12.89
N MET A 79 1.46 -4.92 -12.06
CA MET A 79 1.06 -3.52 -12.18
C MET A 79 2.05 -2.77 -13.08
N ARG A 80 1.56 -2.22 -14.19
CA ARG A 80 2.40 -1.57 -15.20
C ARG A 80 2.34 -0.05 -15.06
N PHE A 81 3.51 0.56 -14.94
CA PHE A 81 3.68 2.01 -14.96
C PHE A 81 4.56 2.42 -16.14
N LYS A 82 4.61 3.72 -16.42
CA LYS A 82 5.39 4.26 -17.54
C LYS A 82 6.86 3.83 -17.53
N ASN A 83 7.46 3.71 -16.34
CA ASN A 83 8.91 3.50 -16.19
C ASN A 83 9.28 2.16 -15.57
N VAL A 84 8.35 1.52 -14.85
CA VAL A 84 8.59 0.31 -14.07
C VAL A 84 7.38 -0.60 -14.11
N ASN A 85 7.61 -1.90 -13.96
CA ASN A 85 6.57 -2.88 -13.67
C ASN A 85 6.72 -3.33 -12.21
N ILE A 86 5.61 -3.64 -11.55
CA ILE A 86 5.60 -4.11 -10.17
C ILE A 86 4.88 -5.45 -10.13
N SER A 87 5.57 -6.47 -9.63
CA SER A 87 4.99 -7.79 -9.38
C SER A 87 5.03 -8.12 -7.90
N PHE A 88 4.36 -9.20 -7.51
CA PHE A 88 4.27 -9.63 -6.12
C PHE A 88 4.65 -11.10 -5.99
N PHE A 89 4.97 -11.53 -4.77
CA PHE A 89 5.22 -12.92 -4.44
C PHE A 89 4.71 -13.22 -3.04
N ASN A 90 4.19 -14.42 -2.79
CA ASN A 90 3.73 -14.77 -1.47
C ASN A 90 4.89 -14.87 -0.48
N THR A 91 4.63 -14.42 0.74
CA THR A 91 5.52 -14.60 1.89
C THR A 91 4.77 -15.36 3.00
N THR A 92 5.51 -15.93 3.94
CA THR A 92 4.93 -16.53 5.15
C THR A 92 5.05 -15.53 6.29
N ASN A 93 3.93 -15.20 6.92
CA ASN A 93 3.85 -14.32 8.08
C ASN A 93 2.76 -14.83 9.05
N SER A 94 2.61 -14.20 10.22
CA SER A 94 1.58 -14.54 11.20
C SER A 94 0.15 -14.14 10.80
N ILE A 95 -0.02 -13.47 9.66
CA ILE A 95 -1.31 -13.13 9.05
C ILE A 95 -1.34 -13.70 7.62
N PRO A 96 -2.46 -14.29 7.16
CA PRO A 96 -2.57 -14.79 5.80
C PRO A 96 -2.51 -13.66 4.77
N ASP A 97 -2.39 -14.04 3.50
CA ASP A 97 -2.36 -13.11 2.36
C ASP A 97 -1.22 -12.07 2.43
N SER A 98 -0.07 -12.45 3.01
CA SER A 98 1.14 -11.62 2.95
C SER A 98 1.85 -11.74 1.61
N LEU A 99 2.25 -10.59 1.07
CA LEU A 99 2.94 -10.44 -0.20
C LEU A 99 4.22 -9.62 -0.01
N GLY A 100 5.29 -10.03 -0.68
CA GLY A 100 6.42 -9.18 -0.99
C GLY A 100 6.19 -8.42 -2.29
N VAL A 101 6.92 -7.32 -2.47
CA VAL A 101 6.82 -6.41 -3.63
C VAL A 101 8.13 -6.43 -4.41
N CYS A 102 8.04 -6.55 -5.73
CA CYS A 102 9.18 -6.53 -6.64
C CYS A 102 9.00 -5.45 -7.70
N ILE A 103 9.83 -4.40 -7.64
CA ILE A 103 9.82 -3.28 -8.58
C ILE A 103 10.91 -3.52 -9.63
N HIS A 104 10.50 -3.78 -10.86
CA HIS A 104 11.39 -4.07 -11.97
C HIS A 104 11.87 -2.79 -12.63
N THR A 105 13.18 -2.54 -12.58
CA THR A 105 13.84 -1.39 -13.21
C THR A 105 14.88 -1.84 -14.23
N SER A 106 15.41 -0.91 -15.03
CA SER A 106 16.50 -1.19 -15.99
C SER A 106 17.81 -1.63 -15.32
N TYR A 107 18.01 -1.31 -14.04
CA TYR A 107 19.21 -1.67 -13.27
C TYR A 107 19.06 -2.99 -12.51
N GLY A 108 17.86 -3.59 -12.55
CA GLY A 108 17.52 -4.79 -11.77
C GLY A 108 16.26 -4.59 -10.93
N ALA A 109 15.90 -5.64 -10.19
CA ALA A 109 14.74 -5.65 -9.32
C ALA A 109 15.06 -5.01 -7.95
N ILE A 110 14.21 -4.11 -7.49
CA ILE A 110 14.19 -3.64 -6.10
C ILE A 110 13.13 -4.48 -5.37
N VAL A 111 13.57 -5.25 -4.39
CA VAL A 111 12.72 -6.21 -3.66
C VAL A 111 12.49 -5.72 -2.25
N TYR A 112 11.21 -5.70 -1.84
CA TYR A 112 10.78 -5.47 -0.48
C TYR A 112 10.03 -6.72 0.01
N THR A 113 10.56 -7.36 1.05
CA THR A 113 10.06 -8.63 1.61
C THR A 113 8.85 -8.43 2.50
#